data_AF-A0A2N1UDJ7-F1
#
_entry.id   AF-A0A2N1UDJ7-F1
#
_cell.length_a   1.000
_cell.length_b   1.000
_cell.length_c   1.000
_cell.angle_alpha   90.00
_cell.angle_beta   90.00
_cell.angle_gamma   90.00
#
_symmetry.space_group_name_H-M   'P 1'
#
loop_
_entity.id
_entity.type
_entity.pdbx_description
1 polymer ?
#
loop_
_entity_poly.entity_id
_entity_poly.type
_entity_poly.pdbx_seq_one_letter_code
_entity_poly.pdbx_strand_id
1 'polypeptide(L)'
;MKKATAFIMLVLSIAAASGVYLVYREDFSPTMAEVEPALTICKSLIAEQWHTPLLAAISLFWLLTVLLSLTVLFERKKVPEITAEKPPVAIEQSSQNDETNKQLELLRQQLTDAEKAMSETRDRAGQLLSQNEDLKAQLEKFSVSSSEKDELSKLGAEIESLQSTAKSRAEAAEKAEKELANLKSEQQKNSEKLAAARNKLEKAENESKAAKKEAEKTASQLKSAQSDVSSKTEEIASLRQQLEEVNEQLKSAQADARGGKNAIPPAAYQILYLFQKEGRLIDLLKEDVSDYDDETLGGAIRPIHEGCRKLLEDRLILEPVLNEEEGSEVTLDEIDPEAIKLSGSVPASGPYTGELIHRGWRLKECNLPELVSGWKGNVIAPAEIEIS
;
A
#
# COMPACT_ATOMS: atom_id res chain seq x y z
N MET A 1 28.96 -16.34 -29.45
CA MET A 1 28.24 -17.16 -30.47
C MET A 1 28.75 -18.60 -30.57
N LYS A 2 30.05 -18.86 -30.70
CA LYS A 2 30.60 -20.23 -30.87
C LYS A 2 30.22 -21.24 -29.75
N LYS A 3 30.11 -20.79 -28.49
CA LYS A 3 29.72 -21.64 -27.34
C LYS A 3 28.24 -22.04 -27.35
N ALA A 4 27.36 -21.20 -27.90
CA ALA A 4 25.93 -21.50 -28.00
C ALA A 4 25.64 -22.54 -29.10
N THR A 5 26.35 -22.44 -30.23
CA THR A 5 26.25 -23.42 -31.33
C THR A 5 26.75 -24.80 -30.90
N ALA A 6 27.84 -24.87 -30.12
CA ALA A 6 28.35 -26.13 -29.59
C ALA A 6 27.38 -26.80 -28.59
N PHE A 7 26.71 -26.00 -27.75
CA PHE A 7 25.72 -26.50 -26.80
C PHE A 7 24.46 -27.04 -27.50
N ILE A 8 23.96 -26.34 -28.53
CA ILE A 8 22.80 -26.80 -29.31
C ILE A 8 23.14 -28.10 -30.08
N MET A 9 24.34 -28.20 -30.66
CA MET A 9 24.78 -29.42 -31.35
C MET A 9 24.96 -30.61 -30.40
N LEU A 10 25.42 -30.38 -29.17
CA LEU A 10 25.50 -31.42 -28.13
C LEU A 10 24.10 -31.94 -27.76
N VAL A 11 23.13 -31.04 -27.55
CA VAL A 11 21.75 -31.41 -27.19
C VAL A 11 21.07 -32.16 -28.33
N LEU A 12 21.27 -31.74 -29.58
CA LEU A 12 20.77 -32.45 -30.77
C LEU A 12 21.39 -33.84 -30.94
N SER A 13 22.69 -33.99 -30.65
CA SER A 13 23.37 -35.29 -30.70
C SER A 13 22.86 -36.24 -29.61
N ILE A 14 22.55 -35.74 -28.42
CA ILE A 14 21.99 -36.54 -27.32
C ILE A 14 20.55 -36.95 -27.65
N ALA A 15 19.75 -36.06 -28.23
CA ALA A 15 18.39 -36.36 -28.67
C ALA A 15 18.38 -37.40 -29.80
N ALA A 16 19.29 -37.31 -30.77
CA ALA A 16 19.45 -38.29 -31.84
C ALA A 16 19.89 -39.67 -31.29
N ALA A 17 20.86 -39.70 -30.37
CA ALA A 17 21.29 -40.94 -29.72
C ALA A 17 20.17 -41.59 -28.88
N SER A 18 19.37 -40.78 -28.18
CA SER A 18 18.22 -41.25 -27.39
C SER A 18 17.08 -41.75 -28.26
N GLY A 19 16.84 -41.10 -29.42
CA GLY A 19 15.85 -41.56 -30.41
C GLY A 19 16.24 -42.89 -31.04
N VAL A 20 17.52 -43.08 -31.40
CA VAL A 20 18.03 -44.36 -31.91
C VAL A 20 17.95 -45.46 -30.85
N TYR A 21 18.22 -45.13 -29.58
CA TYR A 21 18.09 -46.07 -28.46
C TYR A 21 16.64 -46.50 -28.18
N LEU A 22 15.66 -45.61 -28.38
CA LEU A 22 14.24 -45.92 -28.23
C LEU A 22 13.69 -46.76 -29.39
N VAL A 23 14.19 -46.58 -30.62
CA VAL A 23 13.75 -47.35 -31.80
C VAL A 23 14.28 -48.80 -31.80
N TYR A 24 15.39 -49.07 -31.12
CA TYR A 24 15.99 -50.41 -31.05
C TYR A 24 15.57 -51.25 -29.84
N ARG A 25 14.63 -50.76 -29.02
CA ARG A 25 14.14 -51.46 -27.84
C ARG A 25 12.87 -52.23 -28.18
N GLU A 26 12.96 -53.56 -28.22
CA GLU A 26 11.89 -54.47 -28.70
C GLU A 26 10.60 -54.46 -27.85
N ASP A 27 10.59 -53.79 -26.70
CA ASP A 27 9.45 -53.76 -25.76
C ASP A 27 8.59 -52.47 -25.81
N PHE A 28 8.83 -51.56 -26.77
CA PHE A 28 8.16 -50.24 -26.79
C PHE A 28 7.40 -50.00 -28.10
N SER A 29 6.06 -49.92 -28.02
CA SER A 29 5.21 -49.42 -29.11
C SER A 29 4.82 -47.97 -28.81
N PRO A 30 5.47 -46.96 -29.43
CA PRO A 30 5.21 -45.57 -29.09
C PRO A 30 3.80 -45.18 -29.54
N THR A 31 2.93 -44.86 -28.59
CA THR A 31 1.62 -44.25 -28.87
C THR A 31 1.82 -42.74 -29.01
N MET A 32 1.21 -42.11 -30.02
CA MET A 32 1.41 -40.69 -30.37
C MET A 32 1.20 -39.69 -29.21
N ALA A 33 0.50 -40.10 -28.15
CA ALA A 33 0.28 -39.32 -26.94
C ALA A 33 1.53 -39.11 -26.06
N GLU A 34 2.53 -40.00 -26.13
CA GLU A 34 3.74 -39.90 -25.30
C GLU A 34 4.87 -39.10 -25.98
N VAL A 35 4.79 -38.93 -27.30
CA VAL A 35 5.79 -38.23 -28.11
C VAL A 35 5.49 -36.73 -28.21
N GLU A 36 4.24 -36.34 -28.04
CA GLU A 36 3.76 -34.96 -28.16
C GLU A 36 4.43 -33.96 -27.19
N PRO A 37 4.68 -34.30 -25.91
CA PRO A 37 5.40 -33.42 -24.97
C PRO A 37 6.87 -33.23 -25.36
N ALA A 38 7.53 -34.27 -25.85
CA ALA A 38 8.92 -34.21 -26.31
C ALA A 38 9.04 -33.36 -27.58
N LEU A 39 8.08 -33.47 -28.48
CA LEU A 39 8.02 -32.70 -29.72
C LEU A 39 7.79 -31.19 -29.45
N THR A 40 6.97 -30.85 -28.46
CA THR A 40 6.73 -29.45 -28.07
C THR A 40 7.96 -28.80 -27.45
N ILE A 41 8.72 -29.54 -26.62
CA ILE A 41 9.99 -29.06 -26.07
C ILE A 41 11.01 -28.82 -27.20
N CYS A 42 11.17 -29.76 -28.13
CA CYS A 42 12.05 -29.58 -29.29
C CYS A 42 11.62 -28.41 -30.19
N LYS A 43 10.32 -28.19 -30.37
CA LYS A 43 9.78 -27.07 -31.16
C LYS A 43 10.07 -25.71 -30.50
N SER A 44 10.10 -25.64 -29.17
CA SER A 44 10.43 -24.41 -28.43
C SER A 44 11.92 -24.02 -28.46
N LEU A 45 12.81 -24.96 -28.78
CA LEU A 45 14.26 -24.75 -28.84
C LEU A 45 14.75 -24.19 -30.19
N ILE A 46 13.89 -24.17 -31.21
CA ILE A 46 14.22 -23.73 -32.56
C ILE A 46 13.51 -22.40 -32.80
N ALA A 47 14.28 -21.32 -32.95
CA ALA A 47 13.71 -20.00 -33.27
C ALA A 47 12.98 -20.03 -34.62
N GLU A 48 11.83 -19.37 -34.71
CA GLU A 48 10.87 -19.45 -35.83
C GLU A 48 11.50 -19.20 -37.22
N GLN A 49 12.57 -18.39 -37.25
CA GLN A 49 13.38 -18.06 -38.44
C GLN A 49 14.18 -19.24 -39.04
N TRP A 50 14.29 -20.37 -38.35
CA TRP A 50 15.07 -21.55 -38.79
C TRP A 50 14.21 -22.72 -39.28
N HIS A 51 12.88 -22.66 -39.17
CA HIS A 51 12.01 -23.78 -39.56
C HIS A 51 12.03 -24.07 -41.06
N THR A 52 11.99 -23.04 -41.91
CA THR A 52 12.02 -23.18 -43.37
C THR A 52 13.36 -23.72 -43.91
N PRO A 53 14.55 -23.21 -43.50
CA PRO A 53 15.81 -23.78 -43.99
C PRO A 53 16.09 -25.19 -43.44
N LEU A 54 15.63 -25.53 -42.23
CA LEU A 54 15.82 -26.87 -41.64
C LEU A 54 14.94 -27.92 -42.34
N LEU A 55 13.66 -27.62 -42.60
CA LEU A 55 12.78 -28.53 -43.33
C LEU A 55 13.26 -28.76 -44.77
N ALA A 56 13.75 -27.70 -45.43
CA ALA A 56 14.31 -27.79 -46.78
C ALA A 56 15.58 -28.68 -46.81
N ALA A 57 16.46 -28.57 -45.80
CA ALA A 57 17.65 -29.40 -45.70
C ALA A 57 17.33 -30.89 -45.43
N ILE A 58 16.34 -31.17 -44.57
CA ILE A 58 15.90 -32.55 -44.28
C ILE A 58 15.22 -33.18 -45.51
N SER A 59 14.39 -32.40 -46.23
CA SER A 59 13.79 -32.83 -47.50
C SER A 59 14.85 -33.14 -48.55
N LEU A 60 15.87 -32.29 -48.67
CA LEU A 60 16.98 -32.51 -49.60
C LEU A 60 17.83 -33.73 -49.23
N PHE A 61 18.03 -33.99 -47.93
CA PHE A 61 18.75 -35.17 -47.42
C PHE A 61 18.00 -36.48 -47.71
N TRP A 62 16.66 -36.49 -47.54
CA TRP A 62 15.82 -37.63 -47.90
C TRP A 62 15.72 -37.83 -49.41
N LEU A 63 15.68 -36.75 -50.19
CA LEU A 63 15.68 -36.83 -51.65
C LEU A 63 17.03 -37.36 -52.18
N LEU A 64 18.15 -36.93 -51.59
CA LEU A 64 19.50 -37.40 -51.95
C LEU A 64 19.72 -38.87 -51.59
N THR A 65 19.18 -39.35 -50.47
CA THR A 65 19.26 -40.76 -50.04
C THR A 65 18.38 -41.67 -50.89
N VAL A 66 17.19 -41.21 -51.31
CA VAL A 66 16.36 -41.93 -52.29
C VAL A 66 17.05 -41.99 -53.67
N LEU A 67 17.69 -40.90 -54.10
CA LEU A 67 18.47 -40.87 -55.36
C LEU A 67 19.69 -41.80 -55.34
N LEU A 68 20.37 -41.93 -54.18
CA LEU A 68 21.46 -42.89 -54.00
C LEU A 68 20.98 -44.36 -53.98
N SER A 69 19.73 -44.61 -53.59
CA SER A 69 19.14 -45.96 -53.62
C SER A 69 18.74 -46.42 -55.03
N LEU A 70 18.43 -45.48 -55.92
CA LEU A 70 18.07 -45.74 -57.32
C LEU A 70 19.27 -46.03 -58.23
N THR A 71 20.49 -45.69 -57.82
CA THR A 71 21.71 -45.98 -58.59
C THR A 71 22.22 -47.42 -58.48
N VAL A 72 21.56 -48.28 -57.68
CA VAL A 72 21.99 -49.67 -57.44
C VAL A 72 21.30 -50.69 -58.39
N LEU A 73 20.49 -50.26 -59.36
CA LEU A 73 19.66 -51.15 -60.19
C LEU A 73 20.06 -51.30 -61.67
N PHE A 74 21.29 -50.94 -62.04
CA PHE A 74 21.82 -51.22 -63.38
C PHE A 74 23.23 -51.81 -63.33
N GLU A 75 23.32 -53.14 -63.28
CA GLU A 75 24.53 -53.85 -63.71
C GLU A 75 24.17 -55.10 -64.51
N ARG A 76 24.74 -55.17 -65.72
CA ARG A 76 24.55 -56.18 -66.78
C ARG A 76 25.12 -57.55 -66.38
N LYS A 77 24.52 -58.64 -66.88
CA LYS A 77 25.32 -59.72 -67.50
C LYS A 77 24.57 -60.52 -68.57
N LYS A 78 25.37 -61.03 -69.51
CA LYS A 78 25.11 -61.51 -70.87
C LYS A 78 25.05 -63.04 -70.95
N VAL A 79 24.36 -63.50 -72.01
CA VAL A 79 24.26 -64.78 -72.78
C VAL A 79 25.52 -65.70 -72.78
N PRO A 80 25.40 -67.01 -73.14
CA PRO A 80 25.60 -67.49 -74.54
C PRO A 80 24.54 -68.55 -74.96
N GLU A 81 23.97 -68.60 -76.18
CA GLU A 81 24.50 -68.75 -77.56
C GLU A 81 24.75 -70.21 -77.99
N ILE A 82 24.34 -70.54 -79.24
CA ILE A 82 24.81 -71.57 -80.22
C ILE A 82 23.60 -72.05 -81.06
N THR A 83 23.30 -71.38 -82.20
CA THR A 83 23.65 -71.68 -83.63
C THR A 83 22.74 -72.73 -84.28
N ALA A 84 21.88 -72.38 -85.24
CA ALA A 84 22.11 -72.03 -86.66
C ALA A 84 22.07 -73.28 -87.58
N GLU A 85 21.15 -73.31 -88.55
CA GLU A 85 21.46 -73.28 -89.99
C GLU A 85 20.18 -73.42 -90.85
N LYS A 86 20.29 -72.89 -92.06
CA LYS A 86 19.29 -72.66 -93.13
C LYS A 86 19.88 -73.34 -94.40
N PRO A 87 19.35 -73.10 -95.61
CA PRO A 87 18.20 -73.60 -96.40
C PRO A 87 18.72 -74.69 -97.41
N PRO A 88 18.48 -74.74 -98.76
CA PRO A 88 17.49 -74.15 -99.68
C PRO A 88 17.03 -75.08 -100.86
N VAL A 89 16.28 -74.46 -101.80
CA VAL A 89 16.36 -74.59 -103.27
C VAL A 89 15.22 -75.32 -104.00
N ALA A 90 14.78 -74.62 -105.04
CA ALA A 90 13.75 -74.89 -106.02
C ALA A 90 14.26 -75.66 -107.27
N ILE A 91 13.35 -75.83 -108.24
CA ILE A 91 13.54 -75.70 -109.70
C ILE A 91 13.25 -76.98 -110.54
N GLU A 92 12.38 -76.75 -111.55
CA GLU A 92 12.24 -77.37 -112.89
C GLU A 92 11.38 -78.64 -113.18
N GLN A 93 10.14 -78.35 -113.60
CA GLN A 93 9.60 -78.47 -114.97
C GLN A 93 9.86 -79.72 -115.86
N SER A 94 8.71 -80.29 -116.26
CA SER A 94 8.32 -80.71 -117.62
C SER A 94 8.88 -82.01 -118.24
N SER A 95 8.00 -82.97 -118.53
CA SER A 95 7.32 -83.07 -119.83
C SER A 95 6.50 -84.36 -119.89
N GLN A 96 5.29 -84.21 -120.44
CA GLN A 96 4.18 -85.16 -120.39
C GLN A 96 4.29 -86.19 -121.53
N ASN A 97 4.18 -87.47 -121.19
CA ASN A 97 3.17 -88.40 -121.73
C ASN A 97 3.43 -89.83 -121.22
N ASP A 98 2.99 -90.06 -119.99
CA ASP A 98 2.21 -91.24 -119.59
C ASP A 98 1.06 -90.73 -118.68
N GLU A 99 0.41 -89.66 -119.18
CA GLU A 99 -0.47 -88.72 -118.47
C GLU A 99 -1.69 -89.39 -117.81
N THR A 100 -2.08 -90.57 -118.30
CA THR A 100 -3.24 -91.31 -117.83
C THR A 100 -2.95 -92.15 -116.58
N ASN A 101 -1.74 -92.72 -116.45
CA ASN A 101 -1.32 -93.45 -115.24
C ASN A 101 -0.97 -92.48 -114.10
N LYS A 102 -0.38 -91.32 -114.42
CA LYS A 102 -0.10 -90.26 -113.44
C LYS A 102 -1.37 -89.64 -112.87
N GLN A 103 -2.44 -89.47 -113.66
CA GLN A 103 -3.72 -88.96 -113.15
C GLN A 103 -4.41 -89.94 -112.19
N LEU A 104 -4.30 -91.25 -112.43
CA LEU A 104 -4.90 -92.28 -111.58
C LEU A 104 -4.10 -92.47 -110.28
N GLU A 105 -2.77 -92.34 -110.35
CA GLU A 105 -1.89 -92.29 -109.18
C GLU A 105 -2.05 -90.98 -108.39
N LEU A 106 -2.23 -89.84 -109.06
CA LEU A 106 -2.55 -88.54 -108.43
C LEU A 106 -3.92 -88.55 -107.74
N LEU A 107 -4.95 -89.17 -108.35
CA LEU A 107 -6.26 -89.30 -107.71
C LEU A 107 -6.23 -90.24 -106.50
N ARG A 108 -5.43 -91.32 -106.54
CA ARG A 108 -5.16 -92.15 -105.36
C ARG A 108 -4.40 -91.39 -104.29
N GLN A 109 -3.37 -90.63 -104.67
CA GLN A 109 -2.60 -89.77 -103.79
C GLN A 109 -3.50 -88.72 -103.13
N GLN A 110 -4.38 -88.07 -103.89
CA GLN A 110 -5.36 -87.12 -103.39
C GLN A 110 -6.38 -87.77 -102.45
N LEU A 111 -6.80 -89.01 -102.71
CA LEU A 111 -7.69 -89.74 -101.81
C LEU A 111 -6.98 -90.08 -100.50
N THR A 112 -5.72 -90.56 -100.55
CA THR A 112 -4.92 -90.85 -99.35
C THR A 112 -4.54 -89.59 -98.58
N ASP A 113 -4.26 -88.50 -99.28
CA ASP A 113 -3.96 -87.20 -98.67
C ASP A 113 -5.24 -86.59 -98.05
N ALA A 114 -6.40 -86.79 -98.68
CA ALA A 114 -7.69 -86.39 -98.12
C ALA A 114 -8.08 -87.22 -96.90
N GLU A 115 -7.84 -88.54 -96.92
CA GLU A 115 -8.03 -89.42 -95.75
C GLU A 115 -7.10 -89.04 -94.61
N LYS A 116 -5.82 -88.76 -94.90
CA LYS A 116 -4.84 -88.27 -93.93
C LYS A 116 -5.25 -86.92 -93.35
N ALA A 117 -5.65 -85.96 -94.20
CA ALA A 117 -6.17 -84.66 -93.75
C ALA A 117 -7.44 -84.82 -92.91
N MET A 118 -8.30 -85.79 -93.22
CA MET A 118 -9.51 -86.08 -92.44
C MET A 118 -9.16 -86.70 -91.07
N SER A 119 -8.12 -87.54 -91.00
CA SER A 119 -7.57 -88.04 -89.73
C SER A 119 -6.96 -86.90 -88.91
N GLU A 120 -6.12 -86.06 -89.52
CA GLU A 120 -5.47 -84.93 -88.84
C GLU A 120 -6.51 -83.92 -88.33
N THR A 121 -7.57 -83.65 -89.09
CA THR A 121 -8.67 -82.78 -88.65
C THR A 121 -9.49 -83.43 -87.53
N ARG A 122 -9.71 -84.75 -87.57
CA ARG A 122 -10.35 -85.50 -86.48
C ARG A 122 -9.52 -85.45 -85.20
N ASP A 123 -8.21 -85.63 -85.29
CA ASP A 123 -7.29 -85.56 -84.15
C ASP A 123 -7.23 -84.15 -83.59
N ARG A 124 -7.19 -83.13 -84.45
CA ARG A 124 -7.25 -81.72 -84.05
C ARG A 124 -8.58 -81.37 -83.37
N ALA A 125 -9.70 -81.91 -83.85
CA ALA A 125 -10.99 -81.76 -83.19
C ALA A 125 -11.02 -82.45 -81.81
N GLY A 126 -10.41 -83.64 -81.68
CA GLY A 126 -10.22 -84.32 -80.40
C GLY A 126 -9.37 -83.52 -79.41
N GLN A 127 -8.26 -82.94 -79.88
CA GLN A 127 -7.43 -82.05 -79.07
C GLN A 127 -8.19 -80.79 -78.61
N LEU A 128 -8.95 -80.15 -79.51
CA LEU A 128 -9.76 -78.98 -79.16
C LEU A 128 -10.86 -79.30 -78.14
N LEU A 129 -11.47 -80.49 -78.21
CA LEU A 129 -12.43 -80.94 -77.20
C LEU A 129 -11.76 -81.16 -75.85
N SER A 130 -10.59 -81.80 -75.82
CA SER A 130 -9.82 -81.96 -74.59
C SER A 130 -9.38 -80.61 -74.00
N GLN A 131 -8.98 -79.65 -74.85
CA GLN A 131 -8.64 -78.30 -74.41
C GLN A 131 -9.86 -77.56 -73.85
N ASN A 132 -11.04 -77.74 -74.43
CA ASN A 132 -12.27 -77.15 -73.89
C ASN A 132 -12.68 -77.75 -72.55
N GLU A 133 -12.54 -79.06 -72.38
CA GLU A 133 -12.75 -79.73 -71.08
C GLU A 133 -11.75 -79.23 -70.02
N ASP A 134 -10.46 -79.10 -70.37
CA ASP A 134 -9.44 -78.59 -69.44
C ASP A 134 -9.67 -77.11 -69.10
N LEU A 135 -9.97 -76.26 -70.08
CA LEU A 135 -10.34 -74.86 -69.85
C LEU A 135 -11.56 -74.73 -68.96
N LYS A 136 -12.57 -75.60 -69.14
CA LYS A 136 -13.77 -75.64 -68.29
C LYS A 136 -13.40 -76.03 -66.86
N ALA A 137 -12.54 -77.05 -66.68
CA ALA A 137 -12.07 -77.46 -65.36
C ALA A 137 -11.23 -76.37 -64.67
N GLN A 138 -10.42 -75.61 -65.43
CA GLN A 138 -9.70 -74.45 -64.92
C GLN A 138 -10.66 -73.32 -64.54
N LEU A 139 -11.68 -73.03 -65.37
CA LEU A 139 -12.68 -71.99 -65.10
C LEU A 139 -13.47 -72.26 -63.82
N GLU A 140 -13.86 -73.52 -63.59
CA GLU A 140 -14.53 -73.94 -62.34
C GLU A 140 -13.64 -73.73 -61.11
N LYS A 141 -12.32 -73.98 -61.22
CA LYS A 141 -11.36 -73.70 -60.15
C LYS A 141 -11.14 -72.20 -59.90
N PHE A 142 -11.29 -71.36 -60.92
CA PHE A 142 -11.23 -69.90 -60.81
C PHE A 142 -12.56 -69.27 -60.41
N SER A 143 -13.67 -70.02 -60.45
CA SER A 143 -14.94 -69.54 -59.91
C SER A 143 -14.79 -69.40 -58.40
N VAL A 144 -15.05 -68.18 -57.90
CA VAL A 144 -14.89 -67.80 -56.50
C VAL A 144 -15.52 -68.88 -55.63
N SER A 145 -14.70 -69.55 -54.82
CA SER A 145 -15.19 -70.61 -53.97
C SER A 145 -16.18 -70.03 -52.95
N SER A 146 -17.19 -70.81 -52.53
CA SER A 146 -18.15 -70.36 -51.51
C SER A 146 -17.46 -69.82 -50.25
N SER A 147 -16.28 -70.36 -49.91
CA SER A 147 -15.46 -69.95 -48.77
C SER A 147 -14.92 -68.52 -48.92
N GLU A 148 -14.39 -68.16 -50.09
CA GLU A 148 -13.86 -66.80 -50.34
C GLU A 148 -14.98 -65.76 -50.34
N LYS A 149 -16.18 -66.14 -50.81
CA LYS A 149 -17.37 -65.28 -50.75
C LYS A 149 -17.82 -65.02 -49.32
N ASP A 150 -17.78 -66.04 -48.46
CA ASP A 150 -18.09 -65.92 -47.03
C ASP A 150 -17.05 -65.05 -46.31
N GLU A 151 -15.76 -65.18 -46.61
CA GLU A 151 -14.70 -64.32 -46.08
C GLU A 151 -14.85 -62.86 -46.54
N LEU A 152 -15.15 -62.62 -47.83
CA LEU A 152 -15.43 -61.28 -48.34
C LEU A 152 -16.65 -60.65 -47.65
N SER A 153 -17.67 -61.44 -47.33
CA SER A 153 -18.84 -60.94 -46.59
C SER A 153 -18.51 -60.56 -45.14
N LYS A 154 -17.66 -61.35 -44.47
CA LYS A 154 -17.17 -61.07 -43.10
C LYS A 154 -16.29 -59.82 -43.07
N LEU A 155 -15.36 -59.71 -44.01
CA LEU A 155 -14.52 -58.52 -44.16
C LEU A 155 -15.37 -57.28 -44.48
N GLY A 156 -16.41 -57.42 -45.31
CA GLY A 156 -17.37 -56.35 -45.58
C GLY A 156 -18.08 -55.87 -44.31
N ALA A 157 -18.60 -56.80 -43.49
CA ALA A 157 -19.23 -56.49 -42.21
C ALA A 157 -18.24 -55.85 -41.21
N GLU A 158 -17.00 -56.31 -41.17
CA GLU A 158 -15.96 -55.73 -40.33
C GLU A 158 -15.62 -54.29 -40.77
N ILE A 159 -15.49 -54.04 -42.07
CA ILE A 159 -15.29 -52.71 -42.64
C ILE A 159 -16.44 -51.77 -42.27
N GLU A 160 -17.69 -52.22 -42.38
CA GLU A 160 -18.87 -51.41 -41.96
C GLU A 160 -18.84 -51.11 -40.45
N SER A 161 -18.44 -52.08 -39.63
CA SER A 161 -18.28 -51.88 -38.17
C SER A 161 -17.16 -50.88 -37.84
N LEU A 162 -16.05 -50.93 -38.57
CA LEU A 162 -14.94 -49.99 -38.41
C LEU A 162 -15.32 -48.59 -38.90
N GLN A 163 -16.08 -48.48 -39.99
CA GLN A 163 -16.59 -47.21 -40.50
C GLN A 163 -17.55 -46.54 -39.52
N SER A 164 -18.49 -47.29 -38.95
CA SER A 164 -19.40 -46.77 -37.92
C SER A 164 -18.67 -46.34 -36.65
N THR A 165 -17.68 -47.12 -36.21
CA THR A 165 -16.81 -46.77 -35.07
C THR A 165 -16.01 -45.51 -35.37
N ALA A 166 -15.40 -45.40 -36.55
CA ALA A 166 -14.65 -44.21 -36.97
C ALA A 166 -15.51 -42.96 -37.01
N LYS A 167 -16.76 -43.07 -37.51
CA LYS A 167 -17.72 -41.97 -37.51
C LYS A 167 -18.06 -41.51 -36.08
N SER A 168 -18.38 -42.45 -35.19
CA SER A 168 -18.68 -42.11 -33.78
C SER A 168 -17.49 -41.45 -33.06
N ARG A 169 -16.26 -41.90 -33.34
CA ARG A 169 -15.04 -41.29 -32.80
C ARG A 169 -14.78 -39.90 -33.35
N ALA A 170 -15.07 -39.66 -34.63
CA ALA A 170 -14.96 -38.33 -35.23
C ALA A 170 -15.96 -37.35 -34.60
N GLU A 171 -17.21 -37.77 -34.38
CA GLU A 171 -18.23 -36.96 -33.69
C GLU A 171 -17.82 -36.66 -32.23
N ALA A 172 -17.26 -37.64 -31.52
CA ALA A 172 -16.74 -37.45 -30.17
C ALA A 172 -15.53 -36.50 -30.13
N ALA A 173 -14.63 -36.58 -31.11
CA ALA A 173 -13.49 -35.67 -31.25
C ALA A 173 -13.96 -34.23 -31.51
N GLU A 174 -14.93 -34.02 -32.42
CA GLU A 174 -15.50 -32.70 -32.68
C GLU A 174 -16.16 -32.10 -31.42
N LYS A 175 -16.85 -32.93 -30.63
CA LYS A 175 -17.42 -32.50 -29.35
C LYS A 175 -16.32 -32.11 -28.34
N ALA A 176 -15.26 -32.91 -28.22
CA ALA A 176 -14.14 -32.62 -27.34
C ALA A 176 -13.41 -31.32 -27.74
N GLU A 177 -13.23 -31.08 -29.04
CA GLU A 177 -12.65 -29.84 -29.55
C GLU A 177 -13.50 -28.61 -29.19
N LYS A 178 -14.84 -28.71 -29.29
CA LYS A 178 -15.76 -27.64 -28.87
C LYS A 178 -15.68 -27.38 -27.36
N GLU A 179 -15.60 -28.43 -26.54
CA GLU A 179 -15.43 -28.30 -25.09
C GLU A 179 -14.09 -27.66 -24.73
N LEU A 180 -12.99 -28.06 -25.39
CA LEU A 180 -11.67 -27.44 -25.22
C LEU A 180 -11.67 -25.96 -25.61
N ALA A 181 -12.35 -25.60 -26.71
CA ALA A 181 -12.48 -24.20 -27.13
C ALA A 181 -13.24 -23.36 -26.08
N ASN A 182 -14.32 -23.91 -25.52
CA ASN A 182 -15.08 -23.25 -24.46
C ASN A 182 -14.25 -23.08 -23.17
N LEU A 183 -13.57 -24.14 -22.72
CA LEU A 183 -12.70 -24.10 -21.54
C LEU A 183 -11.57 -23.09 -21.71
N LYS A 184 -10.97 -23.00 -22.91
CA LYS A 184 -9.95 -21.99 -23.22
C LYS A 184 -10.51 -20.57 -23.14
N SER A 185 -11.72 -20.33 -23.63
CA SER A 185 -12.39 -19.03 -23.49
C SER A 185 -12.67 -18.68 -22.03
N GLU A 186 -13.11 -19.64 -21.22
CA GLU A 186 -13.32 -19.44 -19.78
C GLU A 186 -12.02 -19.18 -19.03
N GLN A 187 -10.96 -19.92 -19.35
CA GLN A 187 -9.62 -19.69 -18.78
C GLN A 187 -9.12 -18.28 -19.08
N GLN A 188 -9.30 -17.79 -20.32
CA GLN A 188 -8.96 -16.43 -20.69
C GLN A 188 -9.76 -15.41 -19.86
N LYS A 189 -11.09 -15.55 -19.80
CA LYS A 189 -11.96 -14.67 -19.00
C LYS A 189 -11.57 -14.67 -17.52
N ASN A 190 -11.24 -15.83 -16.97
CA ASN A 190 -10.80 -15.95 -15.58
C ASN A 190 -9.43 -15.30 -15.36
N SER A 191 -8.50 -15.41 -16.31
CA SER A 191 -7.20 -14.74 -16.23
C SER A 191 -7.34 -13.21 -16.25
N GLU A 192 -8.25 -12.68 -17.07
CA GLU A 192 -8.56 -11.24 -17.14
C GLU A 192 -9.21 -10.75 -15.84
N LYS A 193 -10.17 -11.50 -15.29
CA LYS A 193 -10.76 -11.21 -13.97
C LYS A 193 -9.71 -11.23 -12.86
N LEU A 194 -8.79 -12.18 -12.89
CA LEU A 194 -7.71 -12.30 -11.91
C LEU A 194 -6.73 -11.13 -12.01
N ALA A 195 -6.37 -10.71 -13.22
CA ALA A 195 -5.58 -9.50 -13.44
C ALA A 195 -6.29 -8.24 -12.92
N ALA A 196 -7.57 -8.08 -13.20
CA ALA A 196 -8.37 -6.96 -12.69
C ALA A 196 -8.47 -6.97 -11.15
N ALA A 197 -8.62 -8.14 -10.53
CA ALA A 197 -8.62 -8.28 -9.08
C ALA A 197 -7.27 -7.93 -8.44
N ARG A 198 -6.16 -8.35 -9.06
CA ARG A 198 -4.80 -7.97 -8.61
C ARG A 198 -4.58 -6.47 -8.65
N ASN A 199 -4.98 -5.79 -9.73
CA ASN A 199 -4.84 -4.34 -9.84
C ASN A 199 -5.68 -3.61 -8.78
N LYS A 200 -6.89 -4.11 -8.48
CA LYS A 200 -7.72 -3.56 -7.39
C LYS A 200 -7.08 -3.78 -6.02
N LEU A 201 -6.48 -4.96 -5.79
CA LEU A 201 -5.77 -5.26 -4.55
C LEU A 201 -4.57 -4.34 -4.36
N GLU A 202 -3.75 -4.15 -5.40
CA GLU A 202 -2.58 -3.25 -5.36
C GLU A 202 -3.01 -1.80 -5.08
N LYS A 203 -4.10 -1.34 -5.73
CA LYS A 203 -4.67 -0.01 -5.45
C LYS A 203 -5.11 0.11 -3.99
N ALA A 204 -5.85 -0.88 -3.46
CA ALA A 204 -6.31 -0.89 -2.08
C ALA A 204 -5.14 -0.94 -1.06
N GLU A 205 -4.08 -1.69 -1.36
CA GLU A 205 -2.87 -1.72 -0.53
C GLU A 205 -2.17 -0.36 -0.50
N ASN A 206 -2.10 0.33 -1.64
CA ASN A 206 -1.50 1.66 -1.73
C ASN A 206 -2.33 2.71 -0.98
N GLU A 207 -3.66 2.67 -1.12
CA GLU A 207 -4.58 3.52 -0.36
C GLU A 207 -4.47 3.24 1.15
N SER A 208 -4.38 1.96 1.56
CA SER A 208 -4.16 1.58 2.96
C SER A 208 -2.83 2.09 3.51
N LYS A 209 -1.73 1.99 2.74
CA LYS A 209 -0.43 2.54 3.12
C LYS A 209 -0.48 4.07 3.27
N ALA A 210 -1.18 4.77 2.38
CA ALA A 210 -1.36 6.22 2.47
C ALA A 210 -2.16 6.60 3.73
N ALA A 211 -3.30 5.94 3.96
CA ALA A 211 -4.14 6.15 5.14
C ALA A 211 -3.37 5.86 6.44
N LYS A 212 -2.52 4.83 6.47
CA LYS A 212 -1.67 4.52 7.63
C LYS A 212 -0.66 5.63 7.91
N LYS A 213 0.00 6.18 6.89
CA LYS A 213 0.91 7.33 7.06
C LYS A 213 0.20 8.57 7.58
N GLU A 214 -1.02 8.82 7.13
CA GLU A 214 -1.84 9.93 7.62
C GLU A 214 -2.29 9.71 9.07
N ALA A 215 -2.64 8.48 9.44
CA ALA A 215 -2.95 8.09 10.82
C ALA A 215 -1.72 8.27 11.74
N GLU A 216 -0.52 7.90 11.30
CA GLU A 216 0.72 8.12 12.06
C GLU A 216 1.02 9.62 12.25
N LYS A 217 0.80 10.43 11.19
CA LYS A 217 0.95 11.89 11.27
C LYS A 217 -0.04 12.51 12.25
N THR A 218 -1.32 12.17 12.16
CA THR A 218 -2.35 12.68 13.06
C THR A 218 -2.12 12.24 14.50
N ALA A 219 -1.67 11.00 14.74
CA ALA A 219 -1.28 10.53 16.07
C ALA A 219 -0.10 11.33 16.66
N SER A 220 0.90 11.68 15.83
CA SER A 220 2.02 12.53 16.27
C SER A 220 1.56 13.95 16.62
N GLN A 221 0.63 14.53 15.86
CA GLN A 221 0.04 15.85 16.13
C GLN A 221 -0.83 15.84 17.39
N LEU A 222 -1.59 14.75 17.63
CA LEU A 222 -2.38 14.58 18.85
C LEU A 222 -1.46 14.57 20.08
N LYS A 223 -0.33 13.87 19.98
CA LYS A 223 0.65 13.78 21.08
C LYS A 223 1.27 15.14 21.42
N SER A 224 1.60 15.95 20.41
CA SER A 224 2.10 17.32 20.65
C SER A 224 1.03 18.23 21.22
N ALA A 225 -0.20 18.17 20.71
CA ALA A 225 -1.32 18.94 21.27
C ALA A 225 -1.59 18.55 22.73
N GLN A 226 -1.45 17.27 23.08
CA GLN A 226 -1.63 16.78 24.44
C GLN A 226 -0.52 17.29 25.38
N SER A 227 0.73 17.38 24.94
CA SER A 227 1.79 18.02 25.73
C SER A 227 1.53 19.51 25.95
N ASP A 228 1.08 20.23 24.91
CA ASP A 228 0.78 21.66 25.00
C ASP A 228 -0.40 21.95 25.94
N VAL A 229 -1.41 21.07 25.96
CA VAL A 229 -2.52 21.18 26.92
C VAL A 229 -2.03 20.93 28.34
N SER A 230 -1.15 19.97 28.55
CA SER A 230 -0.57 19.71 29.88
C SER A 230 0.21 20.93 30.39
N SER A 231 1.07 21.52 29.57
CA SER A 231 1.86 22.70 29.98
C SER A 231 0.97 23.92 30.23
N LYS A 232 -0.06 24.15 29.40
CA LYS A 232 -1.03 25.23 29.65
C LYS A 232 -1.87 24.98 30.89
N THR A 233 -2.15 23.73 31.25
CA THR A 233 -2.88 23.40 32.48
C THR A 233 -2.06 23.74 33.71
N GLU A 234 -0.75 23.46 33.69
CA GLU A 234 0.19 23.87 34.74
C GLU A 234 0.30 25.40 34.84
N GLU A 235 0.39 26.09 33.70
CA GLU A 235 0.42 27.56 33.65
C GLU A 235 -0.87 28.16 34.25
N ILE A 236 -2.05 27.65 33.87
CA ILE A 236 -3.34 28.09 34.46
C ILE A 236 -3.38 27.83 35.97
N ALA A 237 -2.85 26.71 36.45
CA ALA A 237 -2.79 26.43 37.89
C ALA A 237 -1.92 27.46 38.63
N SER A 238 -0.75 27.80 38.06
CA SER A 238 0.15 28.81 38.63
C SER A 238 -0.47 30.21 38.65
N LEU A 239 -1.14 30.62 37.56
CA LEU A 239 -1.83 31.90 37.48
C LEU A 239 -2.98 31.99 38.47
N ARG A 240 -3.73 30.90 38.69
CA ARG A 240 -4.78 30.85 39.72
C ARG A 240 -4.22 31.04 41.12
N GLN A 241 -3.07 30.44 41.43
CA GLN A 241 -2.41 30.62 42.72
C GLN A 241 -1.97 32.08 42.92
N GLN A 242 -1.35 32.69 41.90
CA GLN A 242 -0.96 34.11 41.94
C GLN A 242 -2.17 35.02 42.12
N LEU A 243 -3.30 34.71 41.46
CA LEU A 243 -4.52 35.49 41.56
C LEU A 243 -5.15 35.41 42.96
N GLU A 244 -5.10 34.25 43.61
CA GLU A 244 -5.54 34.09 45.00
C GLU A 244 -4.65 34.89 45.96
N GLU A 245 -3.33 34.87 45.76
CA GLU A 245 -2.39 35.65 46.57
C GLU A 245 -2.63 37.16 46.44
N VAL A 246 -2.78 37.67 45.21
CA VAL A 246 -3.10 39.08 44.96
C VAL A 246 -4.46 39.46 45.55
N ASN A 247 -5.45 38.56 45.48
CA ASN A 247 -6.77 38.81 46.06
C ASN A 247 -6.71 38.93 47.59
N GLU A 248 -5.89 38.12 48.25
CA GLU A 248 -5.71 38.20 49.70
C GLU A 248 -4.95 39.46 50.12
N GLN A 249 -3.90 39.84 49.37
CA GLN A 249 -3.21 41.12 49.55
C GLN A 249 -4.15 42.32 49.36
N LEU A 250 -5.07 42.24 48.40
CA LEU A 250 -6.06 43.28 48.17
C LEU A 250 -7.04 43.38 49.35
N LYS A 251 -7.51 42.25 49.90
CA LYS A 251 -8.37 42.25 51.09
C LYS A 251 -7.67 42.86 52.30
N SER A 252 -6.40 42.52 52.55
CA SER A 252 -5.65 43.10 53.66
C SER A 252 -5.46 44.61 53.48
N ALA A 253 -5.06 45.05 52.29
CA ALA A 253 -4.90 46.48 51.99
C ALA A 253 -6.23 47.26 52.09
N GLN A 254 -7.35 46.65 51.69
CA GLN A 254 -8.68 47.25 51.82
C GLN A 254 -9.14 47.32 53.28
N ALA A 255 -8.77 46.35 54.13
CA ALA A 255 -9.05 46.38 55.55
C ALA A 255 -8.29 47.54 56.24
N ASP A 256 -7.03 47.76 55.84
CA ASP A 256 -6.22 48.87 56.35
C ASP A 256 -6.79 50.24 55.93
N ALA A 257 -7.23 50.38 54.68
CA ALA A 257 -7.82 51.62 54.16
C ALA A 257 -9.18 51.99 54.79
N ARG A 258 -9.92 51.02 55.35
CA ARG A 258 -11.28 51.21 55.92
C ARG A 258 -11.32 51.42 57.43
N GLY A 259 -10.19 51.69 58.08
CA GLY A 259 -10.16 51.88 59.53
C GLY A 259 -9.61 50.69 60.31
N GLY A 260 -8.71 49.90 59.70
CA GLY A 260 -7.90 48.94 60.45
C GLY A 260 -7.09 49.63 61.56
N LYS A 261 -6.55 48.85 62.51
CA LYS A 261 -5.96 49.26 63.81
C LYS A 261 -5.03 50.49 63.83
N ASN A 262 -4.54 50.95 62.67
CA ASN A 262 -3.58 52.04 62.53
C ASN A 262 -4.14 53.29 61.81
N ALA A 263 -5.40 53.29 61.36
CA ALA A 263 -5.98 54.45 60.68
C ALA A 263 -6.45 55.49 61.72
N ILE A 264 -5.94 56.72 61.63
CA ILE A 264 -6.36 57.84 62.50
C ILE A 264 -7.86 58.11 62.27
N PRO A 265 -8.73 57.95 63.28
CA PRO A 265 -10.13 58.31 63.13
C PRO A 265 -10.27 59.81 62.88
N PRO A 266 -10.99 60.25 61.82
CA PRO A 266 -11.14 61.68 61.50
C PRO A 266 -11.65 62.53 62.67
N ALA A 267 -12.49 61.96 63.53
CA ALA A 267 -13.01 62.63 64.73
C ALA A 267 -11.91 62.96 65.75
N ALA A 268 -10.89 62.12 65.91
CA ALA A 268 -9.79 62.36 66.85
C ALA A 268 -8.96 63.58 66.43
N TYR A 269 -8.66 63.67 65.13
CA TYR A 269 -8.02 64.86 64.54
C TYR A 269 -8.87 66.12 64.74
N GLN A 270 -10.18 66.05 64.41
CA GLN A 270 -11.08 67.20 64.53
C GLN A 270 -11.15 67.76 65.95
N ILE A 271 -11.27 66.88 66.96
CA ILE A 271 -11.33 67.29 68.37
C ILE A 271 -10.03 67.96 68.79
N LEU A 272 -8.88 67.34 68.49
CA LEU A 272 -7.57 67.92 68.83
C LEU A 272 -7.32 69.26 68.14
N TYR A 273 -7.67 69.37 66.86
CA TYR A 273 -7.57 70.62 66.11
C TYR A 273 -8.37 71.74 66.78
N LEU A 274 -9.61 71.47 67.21
CA LEU A 274 -10.43 72.46 67.90
C LEU A 274 -9.82 72.91 69.24
N PHE A 275 -9.35 71.96 70.06
CA PHE A 275 -8.69 72.30 71.33
C PHE A 275 -7.39 73.09 71.14
N GLN A 276 -6.59 72.76 70.12
CA GLN A 276 -5.37 73.50 69.83
C GLN A 276 -5.67 74.89 69.28
N LYS A 277 -6.65 75.01 68.38
CA LYS A 277 -7.04 76.28 67.77
C LYS A 277 -7.61 77.27 68.79
N GLU A 278 -8.48 76.81 69.68
CA GLU A 278 -9.19 77.69 70.62
C GLU A 278 -8.43 77.87 71.94
N GLY A 279 -7.62 76.89 72.36
CA GLY A 279 -7.02 76.87 73.71
C GLY A 279 -5.52 76.60 73.78
N ARG A 280 -4.83 76.38 72.65
CA ARG A 280 -3.41 75.93 72.63
C ARG A 280 -3.13 74.75 73.54
N LEU A 281 -4.11 73.83 73.67
CA LEU A 281 -4.07 72.74 74.65
C LEU A 281 -2.82 71.87 74.51
N ILE A 282 -2.37 71.60 73.28
CA ILE A 282 -1.21 70.73 73.04
C ILE A 282 0.06 71.42 73.56
N ASP A 283 0.21 72.72 73.29
CA ASP A 283 1.37 73.49 73.77
C ASP A 283 1.42 73.49 75.30
N LEU A 284 0.27 73.77 75.95
CA LEU A 284 0.14 73.74 77.40
C LEU A 284 0.54 72.39 77.98
N LEU A 285 0.08 71.29 77.40
CA LEU A 285 0.36 69.94 77.90
C LEU A 285 1.78 69.46 77.60
N LYS A 286 2.46 70.04 76.60
CA LYS A 286 3.85 69.72 76.27
C LYS A 286 4.86 70.57 77.04
N GLU A 287 4.43 71.67 77.64
CA GLU A 287 5.24 72.46 78.56
C GLU A 287 5.64 71.64 79.78
N ASP A 288 6.89 71.80 80.22
CA ASP A 288 7.38 71.21 81.45
C ASP A 288 7.03 72.12 82.63
N VAL A 289 6.13 71.63 83.49
CA VAL A 289 5.66 72.37 84.67
C VAL A 289 6.35 71.93 85.96
N SER A 290 7.39 71.08 85.88
CA SER A 290 8.08 70.53 87.05
C SER A 290 8.78 71.59 87.91
N ASP A 291 9.26 72.66 87.30
CA ASP A 291 10.01 73.74 87.98
C ASP A 291 9.13 74.78 88.70
N TYR A 292 7.81 74.76 88.48
CA TYR A 292 6.89 75.67 89.18
C TYR A 292 6.52 75.12 90.56
N ASP A 293 6.42 75.99 91.56
CA ASP A 293 5.89 75.61 92.87
C ASP A 293 4.36 75.45 92.85
N ASP A 294 3.84 74.73 93.84
CA ASP A 294 2.40 74.43 93.93
C ASP A 294 1.54 75.65 94.29
N GLU A 295 2.16 76.72 94.80
CA GLU A 295 1.48 78.00 95.10
C GLU A 295 1.22 78.78 93.80
N THR A 296 2.15 78.73 92.86
CA THR A 296 2.09 79.40 91.55
C THR A 296 1.28 78.60 90.54
N LEU A 297 1.48 77.27 90.49
CA LEU A 297 0.76 76.39 89.56
C LEU A 297 -0.65 76.02 90.08
N GLY A 298 -0.84 76.05 91.40
CA GLY A 298 -2.01 75.47 92.06
C GLY A 298 -1.87 73.95 92.19
N GLY A 299 -1.75 73.45 93.42
CA GLY A 299 -1.45 72.03 93.68
C GLY A 299 -2.41 70.99 93.07
N ALA A 300 -3.62 71.38 92.68
CA ALA A 300 -4.57 70.50 91.99
C ALA A 300 -4.33 70.39 90.46
N ILE A 301 -3.58 71.33 89.86
CA ILE A 301 -3.37 71.38 88.41
C ILE A 301 -2.30 70.39 87.96
N ARG A 302 -1.22 70.22 88.74
CA ARG A 302 -0.10 69.34 88.37
C ARG A 302 -0.54 67.91 88.01
N PRO A 303 -1.35 67.20 88.82
CA PRO A 303 -1.79 65.85 88.47
C PRO A 303 -2.66 65.80 87.20
N ILE A 304 -3.46 66.86 86.95
CA ILE A 304 -4.31 66.96 85.76
C ILE A 304 -3.45 67.16 84.51
N HIS A 305 -2.47 68.05 84.57
CA HIS A 305 -1.53 68.32 83.49
C HIS A 305 -0.74 67.05 83.12
N GLU A 306 -0.11 66.41 84.10
CA GLU A 306 0.68 65.18 83.90
C GLU A 306 -0.19 64.05 83.33
N GLY A 307 -1.42 63.88 83.84
CA GLY A 307 -2.37 62.89 83.33
C GLY A 307 -2.75 63.12 81.86
N CYS A 308 -3.05 64.36 81.49
CA CYS A 308 -3.36 64.73 80.11
C CYS A 308 -2.15 64.62 79.18
N ARG A 309 -0.95 65.01 79.65
CA ARG A 309 0.31 64.86 78.90
C ARG A 309 0.60 63.39 78.59
N LYS A 310 0.47 62.52 79.60
CA LYS A 310 0.64 61.07 79.43
C LYS A 310 -0.38 60.47 78.47
N LEU A 311 -1.63 60.93 78.51
CA LEU A 311 -2.66 60.50 77.55
C LEU A 311 -2.26 60.82 76.11
N LEU A 312 -1.71 62.02 75.85
CA LEU A 312 -1.20 62.37 74.53
C LEU A 312 -0.06 61.43 74.12
N GLU A 313 0.91 61.19 74.98
CA GLU A 313 2.06 60.33 74.68
C GLU A 313 1.66 58.86 74.41
N ASP A 314 0.70 58.32 75.16
CA ASP A 314 0.29 56.92 75.03
C ASP A 314 -0.73 56.69 73.90
N ARG A 315 -1.63 57.66 73.65
CA ARG A 315 -2.84 57.46 72.83
C ARG A 315 -2.91 58.33 71.58
N LEU A 316 -2.36 59.53 71.61
CA LEU A 316 -2.48 60.52 70.53
C LEU A 316 -1.08 61.03 70.18
N ILE A 317 -0.32 60.22 69.44
CA ILE A 317 1.11 60.43 69.21
C ILE A 317 1.27 61.62 68.25
N LEU A 318 1.89 62.69 68.75
CA LEU A 318 2.11 63.95 68.04
C LEU A 318 3.57 64.12 67.63
N GLU A 319 3.81 64.72 66.47
CA GLU A 319 5.13 65.15 65.99
C GLU A 319 5.06 66.61 65.52
N PRO A 320 6.17 67.37 65.56
CA PRO A 320 6.18 68.74 65.02
C PRO A 320 6.01 68.73 63.50
N VAL A 321 5.39 69.78 62.95
CA VAL A 321 5.26 69.93 61.48
C VAL A 321 6.61 70.31 60.86
N LEU A 322 7.37 71.16 61.54
CA LEU A 322 8.75 71.54 61.21
C LEU A 322 9.69 71.16 62.36
N ASN A 323 10.82 70.51 62.02
CA ASN A 323 11.78 70.01 63.01
C ASN A 323 12.78 71.06 63.51
N GLU A 324 12.80 72.26 62.92
CA GLU A 324 13.69 73.38 63.28
C GLU A 324 13.21 74.08 64.55
N GLU A 325 14.09 74.63 65.40
CA GLU A 325 13.72 75.25 66.69
C GLU A 325 12.83 76.49 66.55
N GLU A 326 11.93 76.71 67.51
CA GLU A 326 11.18 77.98 67.56
C GLU A 326 12.17 79.13 67.77
N GLY A 327 12.06 80.19 66.97
CA GLY A 327 13.00 81.31 66.90
C GLY A 327 14.14 81.13 65.89
N SER A 328 14.24 79.98 65.21
CA SER A 328 15.23 79.78 64.13
C SER A 328 14.75 80.34 62.78
N GLU A 329 15.68 80.73 61.92
CA GLU A 329 15.38 81.15 60.54
C GLU A 329 15.19 79.92 59.65
N VAL A 330 14.05 79.83 58.97
CA VAL A 330 13.67 78.71 58.10
C VAL A 330 13.37 79.23 56.70
N THR A 331 13.89 78.55 55.68
CA THR A 331 13.60 78.81 54.27
C THR A 331 12.82 77.65 53.66
N LEU A 332 11.68 77.95 53.05
CA LEU A 332 10.77 76.98 52.43
C LEU A 332 10.58 77.31 50.94
N ASP A 333 10.87 76.36 50.06
CA ASP A 333 10.71 76.54 48.61
C ASP A 333 9.25 76.45 48.16
N GLU A 334 8.50 75.50 48.75
CA GLU A 334 7.07 75.27 48.51
C GLU A 334 6.32 75.25 49.83
N ILE A 335 5.04 75.65 49.80
CA ILE A 335 4.19 75.72 50.99
C ILE A 335 2.93 74.92 50.76
N ASP A 336 2.66 74.04 51.72
CA ASP A 336 1.33 73.47 51.95
C ASP A 336 0.51 74.42 52.84
N PRO A 337 -0.53 75.09 52.31
CA PRO A 337 -1.35 76.02 53.09
C PRO A 337 -2.11 75.37 54.25
N GLU A 338 -2.29 74.05 54.24
CA GLU A 338 -2.95 73.32 55.32
C GLU A 338 -1.98 73.01 56.48
N ALA A 339 -0.69 72.89 56.21
CA ALA A 339 0.33 72.57 57.21
C ALA A 339 1.06 73.81 57.75
N ILE A 340 1.24 74.85 56.94
CA ILE A 340 2.08 76.01 57.27
C ILE A 340 1.31 77.31 57.07
N LYS A 341 1.19 78.09 58.15
CA LYS A 341 0.57 79.42 58.13
C LYS A 341 1.65 80.49 58.11
N LEU A 342 1.71 81.25 57.02
CA LEU A 342 2.57 82.43 56.92
C LEU A 342 1.93 83.65 57.59
N SER A 343 2.74 84.46 58.25
CA SER A 343 2.35 85.75 58.84
C SER A 343 3.36 86.84 58.49
N GLY A 344 2.89 88.08 58.34
CA GLY A 344 3.73 89.24 58.01
C GLY A 344 3.72 89.61 56.54
N SER A 345 4.83 90.16 56.03
CA SER A 345 5.00 90.58 54.64
C SER A 345 5.31 89.39 53.73
N VAL A 346 4.27 88.67 53.33
CA VAL A 346 4.38 87.43 52.53
C VAL A 346 4.61 87.76 51.04
N PRO A 347 5.70 87.29 50.40
CA PRO A 347 5.93 87.48 48.97
C PRO A 347 4.94 86.64 48.13
N ALA A 348 4.71 87.05 46.88
CA ALA A 348 3.76 86.38 45.98
C ALA A 348 4.20 84.98 45.53
N SER A 349 5.50 84.68 45.58
CA SER A 349 6.09 83.37 45.27
C SER A 349 7.35 83.15 46.09
N GLY A 350 7.65 81.88 46.39
CA GLY A 350 8.82 81.47 47.17
C GLY A 350 10.17 81.78 46.51
N PRO A 351 11.28 81.55 47.22
CA PRO A 351 11.35 80.90 48.54
C PRO A 351 10.88 81.82 49.68
N TYR A 352 10.17 81.24 50.64
CA TYR A 352 9.65 81.92 51.82
C TYR A 352 10.66 81.79 52.96
N THR A 353 11.26 82.90 53.38
CA THR A 353 12.21 82.91 54.51
C THR A 353 11.62 83.72 55.66
N GLY A 354 11.71 83.17 56.87
CA GLY A 354 11.25 83.84 58.08
C GLY A 354 11.65 83.09 59.34
N GLU A 355 11.37 83.70 60.49
CA GLU A 355 11.58 83.09 61.79
C GLU A 355 10.43 82.12 62.11
N LEU A 356 10.77 80.90 62.54
CA LEU A 356 9.79 79.91 62.95
C LEU A 356 9.19 80.27 64.30
N ILE A 357 7.99 80.85 64.30
CA ILE A 357 7.30 81.26 65.53
C ILE A 357 6.71 80.08 66.30
N HIS A 358 6.24 79.05 65.60
CA HIS A 358 5.68 77.83 66.20
C HIS A 358 5.89 76.64 65.26
N ARG A 359 6.36 75.51 65.80
CA ARG A 359 6.70 74.30 65.02
C ARG A 359 5.50 73.58 64.41
N GLY A 360 4.28 73.91 64.87
CA GLY A 360 3.06 73.17 64.56
C GLY A 360 3.05 71.79 65.20
N TRP A 361 1.88 71.15 65.22
CA TRP A 361 1.70 69.78 65.68
C TRP A 361 0.94 68.96 64.62
N ARG A 362 1.45 67.77 64.31
CA ARG A 362 0.83 66.77 63.45
C ARG A 362 0.49 65.54 64.27
N LEU A 363 -0.74 65.03 64.11
CA LEU A 363 -1.13 63.73 64.65
C LEU A 363 -0.56 62.62 63.76
N LYS A 364 0.39 61.86 64.30
CA LYS A 364 1.11 60.80 63.60
C LYS A 364 0.38 59.46 63.71
N GLU A 365 -0.04 59.11 64.93
CA GLU A 365 -0.69 57.83 65.24
C GLU A 365 -1.77 58.03 66.31
N CYS A 366 -2.81 57.21 66.27
CA CYS A 366 -3.96 57.29 67.18
C CYS A 366 -4.30 55.91 67.73
N ASN A 367 -3.89 55.64 68.97
CA ASN A 367 -3.99 54.35 69.64
C ASN A 367 -5.19 54.30 70.58
N LEU A 368 -6.39 54.41 70.02
CA LEU A 368 -7.64 54.35 70.79
C LEU A 368 -8.06 52.89 71.04
N PRO A 369 -8.60 52.57 72.23
CA PRO A 369 -9.13 51.23 72.51
C PRO A 369 -10.34 50.94 71.62
N GLU A 370 -10.50 49.68 71.23
CA GLU A 370 -11.68 49.23 70.48
C GLU A 370 -12.95 49.41 71.33
N LEU A 371 -13.96 50.05 70.75
CA LEU A 371 -15.27 50.18 71.38
C LEU A 371 -15.97 48.81 71.34
N VAL A 372 -16.51 48.38 72.49
CA VAL A 372 -17.24 47.11 72.61
C VAL A 372 -18.51 47.13 71.75
N SER A 373 -18.85 45.99 71.16
CA SER A 373 -20.08 45.85 70.36
C SER A 373 -21.32 46.21 71.18
N GLY A 374 -22.10 47.19 70.70
CA GLY A 374 -23.33 47.66 71.36
C GLY A 374 -23.15 48.91 72.24
N TRP A 375 -21.97 49.52 72.28
CA TRP A 375 -21.75 50.82 72.93
C TRP A 375 -22.59 51.92 72.26
N LYS A 376 -23.41 52.63 73.04
CA LYS A 376 -24.28 53.74 72.59
C LYS A 376 -23.85 55.09 73.21
N GLY A 377 -22.64 55.16 73.77
CA GLY A 377 -22.25 56.13 74.78
C GLY A 377 -22.31 57.59 74.35
N ASN A 378 -23.15 58.35 75.04
CA ASN A 378 -23.33 59.79 74.95
C ASN A 378 -22.96 60.52 76.26
N VAL A 379 -22.40 59.81 77.24
CA VAL A 379 -21.98 60.35 78.55
C VAL A 379 -20.48 60.08 78.71
N ILE A 380 -19.69 61.14 78.92
CA ILE A 380 -18.23 61.07 79.08
C ILE A 380 -17.83 60.92 80.56
N ALA A 381 -18.50 61.64 81.46
CA ALA A 381 -18.37 61.50 82.90
C ALA A 381 -19.78 61.48 83.53
N PRO A 382 -20.13 60.45 84.33
CA PRO A 382 -21.43 60.39 84.98
C PRO A 382 -21.53 61.46 86.08
N ALA A 383 -22.75 61.95 86.34
CA ALA A 383 -23.01 62.79 87.50
C ALA A 383 -23.04 61.93 88.77
N GLU A 384 -22.35 62.37 89.80
CA GLU A 384 -22.33 61.73 91.11
C GLU A 384 -23.32 62.43 92.05
N ILE A 385 -24.21 61.65 92.67
CA ILE A 385 -25.18 62.15 93.66
C ILE A 385 -24.96 61.38 94.95
N GLU A 386 -24.55 62.10 96.00
CA GLU A 386 -24.50 61.56 97.35
C GLU A 386 -25.93 61.53 97.91
N ILE A 387 -26.42 60.34 98.26
CA ILE A 387 -27.75 60.18 98.85
C ILE A 387 -27.61 60.22 100.38
N SER A 388 -28.28 61.18 101.00
CA SER A 388 -28.39 61.37 102.45
C SER A 388 -29.46 60.48 103.07
#